data_AF-A0A2L2XD76-F1
#
_entry.id   AF-A0A2L2XD76-F1
#
_cell.length_a   1.000
_cell.length_b   1.000
_cell.length_c   1.000
_cell.angle_alpha   90.00
_cell.angle_beta   90.00
_cell.angle_gamma   90.00
#
_symmetry.space_group_name_H-M   'P 1'
#
loop_
_entity.id
_entity.type
_entity.pdbx_description
1 polymer ?
#
loop_
_entity_poly.entity_id
_entity_poly.type
_entity_poly.pdbx_seq_one_letter_code
_entity_poly.pdbx_strand_id
1 'polypeptide(L)'
;MMKRLTAVAAVFIFLTAVVPAFAEQLFNPQTAIENALNNGYYKSQNPDGDILNYVSIPILNYYLRGENYYGCLVYGQPHGDIKGDQYRYMGYTKFKPTPDVKEDYTNIAFPPDVTHTGYFEDQKWIIRPWWNGDVQAEYNVDFNNGLDGTDKYAKNINYGVMLYYNEKYNANNYQLKGVTAETRSFWENIDQYIHILAPPTEYAWGIGRMWRVNSSGGINYITVPISPGALLKFPDLSVKLQEDRFTDKKAGEKITSTVSYTLDADYSEEEVAWLRLHHVVSGQEYPIALVSVDSADTPNEKGHVVFKPGKTKTYQYTFTVQDRNTTILARINPADPYVQDKKWDNNRDEAPVTIVSACTDISVTGIKSLNSTVVGGRPEKFTATIKRANDGPSGNVAVKVTVTGSNGLKKEKTYSMAKGQTVQYSWVDTISNTITYTVQALPVGVEDCALGNNAMQRGWTPRTALKPPSTTNEIWISINGAK
;
A
#
# COMPACT_ATOMS: atom_id res chain seq x y z
N MET A 1 60.37 54.76 39.77
CA MET A 1 60.58 54.91 38.31
C MET A 1 60.58 53.50 37.70
N MET A 2 59.50 53.09 37.01
CA MET A 2 59.42 53.06 35.53
C MET A 2 60.59 52.28 34.90
N LYS A 3 60.44 51.19 34.13
CA LYS A 3 59.30 50.55 33.44
C LYS A 3 59.60 49.06 33.26
N ARG A 4 58.54 48.24 33.37
CA ARG A 4 58.49 46.85 32.89
C ARG A 4 58.39 46.85 31.37
N LEU A 5 59.08 45.94 30.69
CA LEU A 5 58.70 45.50 29.35
C LEU A 5 58.95 43.98 29.26
N THR A 6 57.91 43.23 29.58
CA THR A 6 57.86 41.78 29.34
C THR A 6 57.28 41.61 27.94
N ALA A 7 58.12 41.27 26.97
CA ALA A 7 57.69 40.92 25.63
C ALA A 7 57.10 39.50 25.67
N VAL A 8 55.77 39.41 25.74
CA VAL A 8 55.03 38.18 25.46
C VAL A 8 54.97 38.05 23.94
N ALA A 9 55.84 37.24 23.36
CA ALA A 9 55.71 36.80 21.98
C ALA A 9 54.52 35.81 21.92
N ALA A 10 53.34 36.33 21.61
CA ALA A 10 52.20 35.54 21.19
C ALA A 10 52.52 34.97 19.80
N VAL A 11 53.05 33.75 19.75
CA VAL A 11 53.12 32.96 18.54
C VAL A 11 51.69 32.52 18.21
N PHE A 12 50.97 33.37 17.48
CA PHE A 12 49.78 32.97 16.75
C PHE A 12 50.22 32.00 15.64
N ILE A 13 50.15 30.70 15.92
CA ILE A 13 50.19 29.68 14.88
C ILE A 13 48.85 29.78 14.13
N PHE A 14 48.81 30.64 13.10
CA PHE A 14 47.84 30.50 12.03
C PHE A 14 48.22 29.24 11.24
N LEU A 15 47.69 28.08 11.66
CA LEU A 15 47.58 26.90 10.83
C LEU A 15 46.49 27.19 9.79
N THR A 16 46.81 28.01 8.78
CA THR A 16 46.07 27.96 7.52
C THR A 16 46.49 26.66 6.87
N ALA A 17 45.71 25.61 7.09
CA ALA A 17 45.74 24.44 6.24
C ALA A 17 45.61 24.95 4.80
N VAL A 18 46.67 24.82 4.01
CA VAL A 18 46.65 25.10 2.58
C VAL A 18 45.84 23.97 1.97
N VAL A 19 44.51 24.09 2.04
CA VAL A 19 43.61 23.27 1.24
C VAL A 19 43.81 23.76 -0.19
N PRO A 20 44.14 22.89 -1.17
CA PRO A 20 44.24 23.30 -2.55
C PRO A 20 42.94 24.00 -2.98
N ALA A 21 43.08 25.20 -3.53
CA ALA A 21 42.00 26.05 -3.99
C ALA A 21 41.35 25.46 -5.25
N PHE A 22 40.54 24.44 -5.05
CA PHE A 22 39.44 24.04 -5.93
C PHE A 22 38.19 23.89 -5.06
N ALA A 23 37.86 24.94 -4.30
CA ALA A 23 36.69 24.94 -3.42
C ALA A 23 35.46 25.35 -4.24
N GLU A 24 34.98 24.45 -5.07
CA GLU A 24 33.59 24.49 -5.49
C GLU A 24 32.69 24.44 -4.24
N GLN A 25 31.55 25.15 -4.25
CA GLN A 25 30.77 25.37 -3.03
C GLN A 25 30.08 24.08 -2.58
N LEU A 26 30.55 23.49 -1.48
CA LEU A 26 29.86 22.38 -0.83
C LEU A 26 28.40 22.74 -0.53
N PHE A 27 27.51 21.77 -0.67
CA PHE A 27 26.16 21.82 -0.13
C PHE A 27 26.26 22.21 1.33
N ASN A 28 25.43 23.18 1.75
CA ASN A 28 25.51 23.84 3.05
C ASN A 28 26.02 22.89 4.15
N PRO A 29 27.30 23.00 4.57
CA PRO A 29 27.93 22.06 5.47
C PRO A 29 27.17 21.91 6.80
N GLN A 30 26.60 23.02 7.28
CA GLN A 30 25.79 23.03 8.49
C GLN A 30 24.52 22.20 8.31
N THR A 31 23.82 22.35 7.18
CA THR A 31 22.64 21.54 6.86
C THR A 31 22.96 20.05 6.75
N ALA A 32 24.10 19.69 6.14
CA ALA A 32 24.53 18.30 6.04
C ALA A 32 24.84 17.69 7.42
N ILE A 33 25.55 18.43 8.28
CA ILE A 33 25.86 18.02 9.66
C ILE A 33 24.58 17.91 10.50
N GLU A 34 23.69 18.89 10.46
CA GLU A 34 22.41 18.86 11.20
C GLU A 34 21.54 17.67 10.77
N ASN A 35 21.44 17.41 9.46
CA ASN A 35 20.75 16.23 8.94
C ASN A 35 21.37 14.92 9.48
N ALA A 36 22.70 14.84 9.53
CA ALA A 36 23.41 13.69 10.06
C ALA A 36 23.15 13.45 11.55
N LEU A 37 23.18 14.51 12.36
CA LEU A 37 22.94 14.44 13.80
C LEU A 37 21.50 14.01 14.11
N ASN A 38 20.53 14.42 13.27
CA ASN A 38 19.12 14.06 13.42
C ASN A 38 18.80 12.62 12.97
N ASN A 39 19.61 11.99 12.11
CA ASN A 39 19.44 10.60 11.67
C ASN A 39 19.71 9.59 12.81
N GLY A 40 20.41 9.99 13.88
CA GLY A 40 20.65 9.15 15.06
C GLY A 40 21.91 8.28 14.97
N TYR A 41 22.44 8.04 13.76
CA TYR A 41 23.74 7.41 13.58
C TYR A 41 24.89 8.35 14.01
N TYR A 42 24.99 9.55 13.43
CA TYR A 42 26.11 10.45 13.71
C TYR A 42 25.94 11.16 15.06
N LYS A 43 27.07 11.58 15.62
CA LYS A 43 27.19 12.43 16.82
C LYS A 43 28.15 13.58 16.52
N SER A 44 28.06 14.68 17.28
CA SER A 44 28.96 15.83 17.09
C SER A 44 30.42 15.47 17.32
N GLN A 45 30.66 14.45 18.15
CA GLN A 45 31.97 13.85 18.37
C GLN A 45 31.86 12.32 18.36
N ASN A 46 32.92 11.64 17.91
CA ASN A 46 33.06 10.19 18.10
C ASN A 46 33.46 9.86 19.55
N PRO A 47 33.53 8.57 19.96
CA PRO A 47 33.94 8.20 21.31
C PRO A 47 35.34 8.67 21.74
N ASP A 48 36.19 9.06 20.77
CA ASP A 48 37.55 9.57 21.01
C ASP A 48 37.61 11.11 21.11
N GLY A 49 36.46 11.79 21.02
CA GLY A 49 36.38 13.25 21.10
C GLY A 49 36.69 13.98 19.80
N ASP A 50 36.95 13.26 18.70
CA ASP A 50 37.16 13.86 17.39
C ASP A 50 35.85 14.48 16.90
N ILE A 51 35.93 15.70 16.36
CA ILE A 51 34.76 16.46 15.89
C ILE A 51 34.30 15.95 14.51
N LEU A 52 32.98 15.92 14.30
CA LEU A 52 32.38 15.64 13.00
C LEU A 52 32.60 16.81 12.04
N ASN A 53 33.24 16.53 10.91
CA ASN A 53 33.52 17.48 9.83
C ASN A 53 32.79 17.05 8.56
N TYR A 54 32.44 18.03 7.73
CA TYR A 54 31.94 17.79 6.38
C TYR A 54 33.01 18.21 5.37
N VAL A 55 33.55 17.24 4.65
CA VAL A 55 34.73 17.40 3.78
C VAL A 55 34.35 17.12 2.33
N SER A 56 34.93 17.87 1.39
CA SER A 56 34.76 17.55 -0.03
C SER A 56 35.64 16.37 -0.41
N ILE A 57 35.20 15.61 -1.41
CA ILE A 57 36.06 14.68 -2.13
C ILE A 57 35.98 15.09 -3.60
N PRO A 58 37.05 15.67 -4.17
CA PRO A 58 37.00 16.30 -5.50
C PRO A 58 36.41 15.41 -6.60
N ILE A 59 36.63 14.09 -6.56
CA ILE A 59 36.09 13.18 -7.58
C ILE A 59 34.58 12.95 -7.47
N LEU A 60 33.99 13.17 -6.29
CA LEU A 60 32.54 13.08 -6.06
C LEU A 60 31.84 14.43 -6.22
N ASN A 61 32.60 15.49 -6.44
CA ASN A 61 32.06 16.83 -6.61
C ASN A 61 31.19 16.92 -7.89
N TYR A 62 31.47 16.18 -8.95
CA TYR A 62 30.66 16.27 -10.18
C TYR A 62 29.16 15.97 -10.02
N TYR A 63 28.73 15.46 -8.86
CA TYR A 63 27.34 15.18 -8.53
C TYR A 63 26.73 16.33 -7.72
N LEU A 64 25.81 17.05 -8.36
CA LEU A 64 25.28 18.34 -7.89
C LEU A 64 23.85 18.24 -7.36
N ARG A 65 23.52 19.12 -6.40
CA ARG A 65 22.15 19.54 -6.07
C ARG A 65 22.01 21.04 -6.27
N GLY A 66 21.33 21.44 -7.35
CA GLY A 66 21.39 22.82 -7.80
C GLY A 66 22.82 23.16 -8.23
N GLU A 67 23.42 24.19 -7.62
CA GLU A 67 24.81 24.61 -7.88
C GLU A 67 25.82 24.06 -6.86
N ASN A 68 25.39 23.24 -5.90
CA ASN A 68 26.22 22.79 -4.78
C ASN A 68 26.60 21.31 -4.84
N TYR A 69 27.72 21.01 -4.20
CA TYR A 69 28.44 19.74 -4.27
C TYR A 69 28.23 18.88 -3.02
N TYR A 70 28.09 17.57 -3.15
CA TYR A 70 28.01 16.68 -1.97
C TYR A 70 29.40 16.31 -1.45
N GLY A 71 29.54 16.26 -0.12
CA GLY A 71 30.74 15.89 0.59
C GLY A 71 30.53 14.65 1.46
N CYS A 72 31.53 14.33 2.28
CA CYS A 72 31.56 13.21 3.21
C CYS A 72 31.60 13.70 4.66
N LEU A 73 31.03 12.91 5.56
CA LEU A 73 31.06 13.16 6.99
C LEU A 73 32.15 12.32 7.66
N VAL A 74 33.15 12.99 8.23
CA VAL A 74 34.36 12.35 8.78
C VAL A 74 34.67 12.88 10.19
N TYR A 75 35.28 12.07 11.03
CA TYR A 75 35.76 12.52 12.35
C TYR A 75 37.25 12.83 12.33
N GLY A 76 37.66 13.94 12.94
CA GLY A 76 39.09 14.24 13.14
C GLY A 76 39.78 14.78 11.88
N GLN A 77 41.08 14.50 11.75
CA GLN A 77 41.95 15.07 10.70
C GLN A 77 42.44 14.00 9.70
N PRO A 78 42.68 14.36 8.43
CA PRO A 78 43.32 13.48 7.46
C PRO A 78 44.70 12.99 7.90
N HIS A 79 45.04 11.75 7.55
CA HIS A 79 46.31 11.11 7.94
C HIS A 79 46.65 9.90 7.04
N GLY A 80 47.76 9.23 7.36
CA GLY A 80 48.28 8.09 6.59
C GLY A 80 49.16 8.50 5.42
N ASP A 81 49.32 7.59 4.46
CA ASP A 81 50.13 7.84 3.26
C ASP A 81 49.59 9.01 2.45
N ILE A 82 50.50 9.72 1.78
CA ILE A 82 50.17 10.80 0.86
C ILE A 82 50.61 10.38 -0.55
N LYS A 83 49.69 10.47 -1.51
CA LYS A 83 49.98 10.31 -2.95
C LYS A 83 49.40 11.51 -3.68
N GLY A 84 50.26 12.29 -4.34
CA GLY A 84 49.87 13.59 -4.89
C GLY A 84 49.52 14.56 -3.75
N ASP A 85 48.32 15.10 -3.76
CA ASP A 85 47.76 15.99 -2.74
C ASP A 85 46.69 15.31 -1.85
N GLN A 86 46.54 13.98 -1.97
CA GLN A 86 45.52 13.22 -1.27
C GLN A 86 46.12 12.38 -0.15
N TYR A 87 45.52 12.49 1.04
CA TYR A 87 45.74 11.52 2.12
C TYR A 87 44.96 10.23 1.83
N ARG A 88 45.53 9.09 2.26
CA ARG A 88 44.87 7.78 2.24
C ARG A 88 43.58 7.79 3.06
N TYR A 89 43.61 8.45 4.21
CA TYR A 89 42.48 8.54 5.13
C TYR A 89 42.08 9.99 5.35
N MET A 90 40.78 10.26 5.25
CA MET A 90 40.19 11.61 5.43
C MET A 90 39.94 11.95 6.91
N GLY A 91 40.11 10.97 7.80
CA GLY A 91 39.79 11.05 9.21
C GLY A 91 39.49 9.65 9.74
N TYR A 92 38.62 9.59 10.74
CA TYR A 92 38.18 8.36 11.40
C TYR A 92 36.67 8.18 11.26
N THR A 93 36.21 6.95 11.46
CA THR A 93 34.78 6.63 11.53
C THR A 93 34.23 6.90 12.93
N LYS A 94 32.91 6.68 13.12
CA LYS A 94 32.32 6.68 14.45
C LYS A 94 32.72 5.43 15.25
N PHE A 95 33.08 4.35 14.55
CA PHE A 95 33.29 3.04 15.13
C PHE A 95 34.70 2.83 15.63
N LYS A 96 34.78 1.93 16.59
CA LYS A 96 36.02 1.48 17.22
C LYS A 96 36.03 -0.04 17.18
N PRO A 97 36.88 -0.64 16.34
CA PRO A 97 37.05 -2.08 16.27
C PRO A 97 37.49 -2.67 17.61
N THR A 98 38.28 -1.90 18.36
CA THR A 98 38.63 -2.19 19.76
C THR A 98 38.64 -0.89 20.57
N PRO A 99 38.58 -0.94 21.91
CA PRO A 99 38.60 0.26 22.76
C PRO A 99 39.77 1.22 22.52
N ASP A 100 40.88 0.76 21.95
CA ASP A 100 42.10 1.56 21.76
C ASP A 100 42.41 1.85 20.28
N VAL A 101 41.61 1.31 19.35
CA VAL A 101 41.83 1.46 17.91
C VAL A 101 40.70 2.28 17.30
N LYS A 102 41.07 3.37 16.62
CA LYS A 102 40.17 4.12 15.76
C LYS A 102 40.12 3.44 14.40
N GLU A 103 38.95 3.38 13.80
CA GLU A 103 38.85 2.92 12.41
C GLU A 103 39.04 4.07 11.44
N ASP A 104 39.88 3.84 10.43
CA ASP A 104 40.21 4.84 9.42
C ASP A 104 39.08 5.05 8.40
N TYR A 105 38.79 6.32 8.10
CA TYR A 105 37.87 6.71 7.04
C TYR A 105 38.63 6.81 5.71
N THR A 106 38.43 5.87 4.81
CA THR A 106 39.18 5.78 3.56
C THR A 106 38.78 6.83 2.53
N ASN A 107 39.77 7.39 1.82
CA ASN A 107 39.57 8.33 0.72
C ASN A 107 39.31 7.59 -0.60
N ILE A 108 38.14 7.78 -1.21
CA ILE A 108 37.79 7.17 -2.51
C ILE A 108 38.62 7.73 -3.67
N ALA A 109 39.19 8.94 -3.53
CA ALA A 109 40.08 9.53 -4.52
C ALA A 109 41.53 9.00 -4.41
N PHE A 110 41.85 8.21 -3.37
CA PHE A 110 43.19 7.64 -3.23
C PHE A 110 43.36 6.43 -4.16
N PRO A 111 44.45 6.34 -4.93
CA PRO A 111 44.63 5.27 -5.90
C PRO A 111 44.84 3.91 -5.22
N PRO A 112 44.41 2.81 -5.85
CA PRO A 112 44.48 1.48 -5.27
C PRO A 112 45.93 1.05 -5.06
N ASP A 113 46.18 0.24 -4.03
CA ASP A 113 47.52 -0.26 -3.71
C ASP A 113 48.01 -1.35 -4.68
N VAL A 114 47.07 -2.01 -5.36
CA VAL A 114 47.36 -3.07 -6.32
C VAL A 114 46.58 -2.84 -7.60
N THR A 115 47.22 -3.13 -8.73
CA THR A 115 46.58 -3.10 -10.04
C THR A 115 45.54 -4.22 -10.15
N HIS A 116 44.64 -4.09 -11.12
CA HIS A 116 43.63 -5.10 -11.39
C HIS A 116 43.29 -5.18 -12.87
N THR A 117 42.56 -6.24 -13.21
CA THR A 117 42.06 -6.50 -14.55
C THR A 117 40.63 -7.00 -14.47
N GLY A 118 39.85 -6.73 -15.51
CA GLY A 118 38.46 -7.20 -15.61
C GLY A 118 37.46 -6.24 -15.00
N TYR A 119 36.20 -6.68 -14.94
CA TYR A 119 35.10 -5.88 -14.42
C TYR A 119 35.02 -5.95 -12.90
N PHE A 120 34.41 -4.94 -12.30
CA PHE A 120 34.17 -4.87 -10.86
C PHE A 120 33.44 -6.12 -10.35
N GLU A 121 32.42 -6.57 -11.05
CA GLU A 121 31.59 -7.71 -10.66
C GLU A 121 32.34 -9.07 -10.75
N ASP A 122 33.44 -9.12 -11.51
CA ASP A 122 34.21 -10.36 -11.75
C ASP A 122 35.35 -10.57 -10.72
N GLN A 123 35.55 -9.61 -9.82
CA GLN A 123 36.61 -9.73 -8.83
C GLN A 123 36.24 -10.76 -7.75
N LYS A 124 37.27 -11.33 -7.12
CA LYS A 124 37.11 -12.29 -6.01
C LYS A 124 36.82 -11.56 -4.70
N TRP A 125 35.67 -10.91 -4.62
CA TRP A 125 35.23 -10.20 -3.43
C TRP A 125 35.01 -11.15 -2.25
N ILE A 126 35.40 -10.69 -1.06
CA ILE A 126 35.22 -11.42 0.19
C ILE A 126 33.82 -11.11 0.72
N ILE A 127 32.98 -12.13 0.85
CA ILE A 127 31.66 -12.04 1.48
C ILE A 127 31.86 -11.88 2.99
N ARG A 128 31.12 -10.95 3.60
CA ARG A 128 31.11 -10.63 5.04
C ARG A 128 32.52 -10.41 5.59
N PRO A 129 33.25 -9.40 5.05
CA PRO A 129 34.64 -9.16 5.40
C PRO A 129 34.87 -8.93 6.90
N TRP A 130 33.89 -8.39 7.62
CA TRP A 130 33.93 -8.22 9.08
C TRP A 130 33.91 -9.53 9.88
N TRP A 131 33.68 -10.69 9.25
CA TRP A 131 33.83 -12.02 9.86
C TRP A 131 34.97 -12.84 9.25
N ASN A 132 35.75 -12.25 8.35
CA ASN A 132 36.90 -12.89 7.76
C ASN A 132 38.14 -12.61 8.62
N GLY A 133 38.72 -13.65 9.23
CA GLY A 133 39.83 -13.50 10.17
C GLY A 133 41.07 -12.82 9.58
N ASP A 134 41.37 -13.03 8.30
CA ASP A 134 42.50 -12.38 7.63
C ASP A 134 42.23 -10.89 7.43
N VAL A 135 41.01 -10.52 7.02
CA VAL A 135 40.60 -9.10 6.91
C VAL A 135 40.65 -8.41 8.28
N GLN A 136 40.14 -9.06 9.33
CA GLN A 136 40.15 -8.50 10.69
C GLN A 136 41.59 -8.29 11.19
N ALA A 137 42.48 -9.27 10.96
CA ALA A 137 43.86 -9.20 11.39
C ALA A 137 44.69 -8.14 10.64
N GLU A 138 44.44 -7.94 9.34
CA GLU A 138 45.21 -7.02 8.51
C GLU A 138 44.68 -5.58 8.55
N TYR A 139 43.36 -5.39 8.64
CA TYR A 139 42.72 -4.07 8.49
C TYR A 139 42.00 -3.56 9.74
N ASN A 140 42.08 -4.27 10.86
CA ASN A 140 41.39 -3.95 12.11
C ASN A 140 39.89 -3.67 11.88
N VAL A 141 39.20 -4.54 11.15
CA VAL A 141 37.76 -4.41 10.88
C VAL A 141 36.99 -5.15 11.96
N ASP A 142 35.90 -4.56 12.45
CA ASP A 142 34.93 -5.25 13.30
C ASP A 142 33.51 -5.06 12.76
N PHE A 143 32.59 -5.93 13.17
CA PHE A 143 31.21 -5.88 12.73
C PHE A 143 30.53 -4.60 13.20
N ASN A 144 30.10 -3.79 12.24
CA ASN A 144 29.32 -2.60 12.49
C ASN A 144 27.87 -3.00 12.81
N ASN A 145 27.61 -3.19 14.10
CA ASN A 145 26.36 -3.73 14.63
C ASN A 145 25.14 -2.87 14.19
N GLY A 146 24.46 -3.33 13.14
CA GLY A 146 23.25 -2.72 12.60
C GLY A 146 23.38 -2.07 11.21
N LEU A 147 24.58 -2.04 10.61
CA LEU A 147 24.78 -1.57 9.23
C LEU A 147 25.31 -2.67 8.31
N ASP A 148 26.33 -3.40 8.74
CA ASP A 148 26.97 -4.43 7.92
C ASP A 148 26.03 -5.59 7.62
N GLY A 149 25.98 -6.00 6.34
CA GLY A 149 25.12 -7.09 5.88
C GLY A 149 23.63 -6.80 5.96
N THR A 150 23.25 -5.53 6.16
CA THR A 150 21.86 -5.07 6.06
C THR A 150 21.58 -4.48 4.68
N ASP A 151 20.39 -4.72 4.16
CA ASP A 151 19.94 -4.18 2.87
C ASP A 151 19.57 -2.68 2.93
N LYS A 152 19.62 -2.07 4.12
CA LYS A 152 19.20 -0.69 4.40
C LYS A 152 19.79 0.33 3.42
N TYR A 153 21.04 0.15 3.02
CA TYR A 153 21.76 1.05 2.09
C TYR A 153 22.13 0.38 0.77
N ALA A 154 21.60 -0.82 0.46
CA ALA A 154 21.95 -1.54 -0.76
C ALA A 154 21.71 -0.71 -2.04
N LYS A 155 20.65 0.10 -2.08
CA LYS A 155 20.37 0.99 -3.22
C LYS A 155 21.36 2.15 -3.32
N ASN A 156 21.64 2.80 -2.18
CA ASN A 156 22.63 3.87 -2.13
C ASN A 156 24.01 3.37 -2.56
N ILE A 157 24.34 2.14 -2.16
CA ILE A 157 25.56 1.44 -2.58
C ILE A 157 25.52 1.21 -4.09
N ASN A 158 24.48 0.54 -4.62
CA ASN A 158 24.36 0.24 -6.05
C ASN A 158 24.50 1.51 -6.89
N TYR A 159 23.71 2.54 -6.55
CA TYR A 159 23.74 3.82 -7.24
C TYR A 159 25.10 4.51 -7.11
N GLY A 160 25.69 4.53 -5.91
CA GLY A 160 27.01 5.15 -5.68
C GLY A 160 28.12 4.48 -6.47
N VAL A 161 28.17 3.14 -6.48
CA VAL A 161 29.13 2.35 -7.25
C VAL A 161 28.93 2.59 -8.74
N MET A 162 27.69 2.50 -9.24
CA MET A 162 27.38 2.75 -10.66
C MET A 162 27.77 4.15 -11.11
N LEU A 163 27.45 5.14 -10.30
CA LEU A 163 27.74 6.53 -10.60
C LEU A 163 29.25 6.75 -10.68
N TYR A 164 30.00 6.34 -9.64
CA TYR A 164 31.43 6.60 -9.54
C TYR A 164 32.28 5.77 -10.51
N TYR A 165 32.02 4.45 -10.62
CA TYR A 165 32.87 3.56 -11.41
C TYR A 165 32.54 3.54 -12.91
N ASN A 166 31.45 4.19 -13.31
CA ASN A 166 31.19 4.48 -14.72
C ASN A 166 31.93 5.75 -15.20
N GLU A 167 32.52 6.55 -14.30
CA GLU A 167 33.33 7.70 -14.67
C GLU A 167 34.64 7.26 -15.31
N LYS A 168 34.97 7.90 -16.45
CA LYS A 168 36.20 7.64 -17.20
C LYS A 168 37.48 7.86 -16.36
N TYR A 169 37.41 8.70 -15.35
CA TYR A 169 38.56 9.11 -14.53
C TYR A 169 38.49 8.59 -13.09
N ASN A 170 37.71 7.53 -12.82
CA ASN A 170 37.67 6.96 -11.47
C ASN A 170 39.08 6.52 -11.03
N ALA A 171 39.50 6.94 -9.83
CA ALA A 171 40.88 6.77 -9.33
C ALA A 171 41.29 5.29 -9.19
N ASN A 172 40.30 4.41 -9.13
CA ASN A 172 40.46 2.98 -8.97
C ASN A 172 40.46 2.20 -10.29
N ASN A 173 40.23 2.85 -11.44
CA ASN A 173 40.26 2.29 -12.79
C ASN A 173 39.38 1.02 -12.99
N TYR A 174 38.29 0.87 -12.24
CA TYR A 174 37.33 -0.21 -12.50
C TYR A 174 36.41 0.12 -13.67
N GLN A 175 35.96 -0.94 -14.35
CA GLN A 175 34.87 -0.92 -15.31
C GLN A 175 33.72 -1.75 -14.75
N LEU A 176 32.49 -1.38 -15.09
CA LEU A 176 31.28 -2.11 -14.68
C LEU A 176 30.69 -2.87 -15.88
N LYS A 177 30.23 -4.09 -15.64
CA LYS A 177 29.28 -4.75 -16.54
C LYS A 177 27.88 -4.14 -16.39
N GLY A 178 27.57 -3.61 -15.21
CA GLY A 178 26.24 -3.10 -14.84
C GLY A 178 25.31 -4.22 -14.38
N VAL A 179 24.02 -3.92 -14.21
CA VAL A 179 23.00 -4.91 -13.81
C VAL A 179 22.52 -5.66 -15.05
N THR A 180 23.00 -6.89 -15.20
CA THR A 180 22.63 -7.82 -16.27
C THR A 180 22.09 -9.12 -15.66
N ALA A 181 21.58 -10.04 -16.47
CA ALA A 181 21.16 -11.35 -15.96
C ALA A 181 22.31 -12.13 -15.29
N GLU A 182 23.54 -11.95 -15.77
CA GLU A 182 24.75 -12.59 -15.23
C GLU A 182 25.18 -12.00 -13.88
N THR A 183 25.13 -10.68 -13.76
CA THR A 183 25.63 -9.93 -12.58
C THR A 183 24.55 -9.65 -11.54
N ARG A 184 23.29 -10.00 -11.80
CA ARG A 184 22.15 -9.70 -10.93
C ARG A 184 22.37 -10.15 -9.48
N SER A 185 22.82 -11.40 -9.29
CA SER A 185 23.02 -11.94 -7.93
C SER A 185 24.07 -11.17 -7.13
N PHE A 186 25.11 -10.62 -7.80
CA PHE A 186 26.10 -9.77 -7.14
C PHE A 186 25.46 -8.47 -6.64
N TRP A 187 24.72 -7.77 -7.50
CA TRP A 187 24.09 -6.49 -7.16
C TRP A 187 22.93 -6.61 -6.17
N GLU A 188 22.20 -7.74 -6.18
CA GLU A 188 21.14 -8.05 -5.21
C GLU A 188 21.69 -8.36 -3.80
N ASN A 189 22.98 -8.67 -3.69
CA ASN A 189 23.62 -9.04 -2.42
C ASN A 189 24.85 -8.17 -2.13
N ILE A 190 24.95 -6.98 -2.74
CA ILE A 190 26.15 -6.14 -2.65
C ILE A 190 26.48 -5.73 -1.20
N ASP A 191 25.44 -5.60 -0.37
CA ASP A 191 25.53 -5.29 1.07
C ASP A 191 26.30 -6.36 1.84
N GLN A 192 26.32 -7.61 1.36
CA GLN A 192 27.07 -8.70 1.97
C GLN A 192 28.58 -8.55 1.76
N TYR A 193 29.04 -7.71 0.84
CA TYR A 193 30.46 -7.54 0.52
C TYR A 193 31.05 -6.26 1.10
N ILE A 194 30.22 -5.32 1.59
CA ILE A 194 30.63 -3.98 1.99
C ILE A 194 30.57 -3.81 3.49
N HIS A 195 31.71 -3.50 4.10
CA HIS A 195 31.74 -2.95 5.45
C HIS A 195 31.48 -1.44 5.38
N ILE A 196 30.43 -0.96 6.04
CA ILE A 196 30.04 0.45 5.99
C ILE A 196 30.82 1.22 7.06
N LEU A 197 31.73 2.10 6.63
CA LEU A 197 32.48 3.00 7.51
C LEU A 197 31.60 4.14 8.03
N ALA A 198 30.80 4.68 7.11
CA ALA A 198 29.91 5.78 7.36
C ALA A 198 28.70 5.67 6.44
N PRO A 199 27.48 5.54 6.96
CA PRO A 199 26.29 5.47 6.13
C PRO A 199 26.03 6.83 5.46
N PRO A 200 25.40 6.84 4.29
CA PRO A 200 25.00 8.07 3.65
C PRO A 200 23.94 8.80 4.50
N THR A 201 23.82 10.10 4.28
CA THR A 201 22.70 10.89 4.76
C THR A 201 21.89 11.41 3.58
N GLU A 202 20.91 12.27 3.82
CA GLU A 202 20.21 12.92 2.72
C GLU A 202 21.18 13.80 1.91
N TYR A 203 22.18 14.39 2.58
CA TYR A 203 23.05 15.43 2.04
C TYR A 203 24.55 15.13 2.10
N ALA A 204 24.95 13.91 2.46
CA ALA A 204 26.33 13.50 2.50
C ALA A 204 26.50 12.08 1.95
N TRP A 205 27.60 11.88 1.23
CA TRP A 205 28.06 10.58 0.79
C TRP A 205 28.40 9.72 2.01
N GLY A 206 27.97 8.47 1.95
CA GLY A 206 28.51 7.42 2.78
C GLY A 206 29.73 6.79 2.11
N ILE A 207 30.52 6.08 2.89
CA ILE A 207 31.69 5.35 2.43
C ILE A 207 31.69 3.97 3.06
N GLY A 208 32.02 2.96 2.26
CA GLY A 208 32.32 1.62 2.72
C GLY A 208 33.63 1.09 2.16
N ARG A 209 33.98 -0.13 2.53
CA ARG A 209 35.12 -0.88 1.99
C ARG A 209 34.67 -2.25 1.49
N MET A 210 35.23 -2.69 0.37
CA MET A 210 35.15 -4.07 -0.11
C MET A 210 36.55 -4.65 -0.23
N TRP A 211 36.71 -5.91 0.15
CA TRP A 211 38.00 -6.61 0.07
C TRP A 211 37.94 -7.71 -0.95
N ARG A 212 39.07 -7.96 -1.61
CA ARG A 212 39.23 -9.07 -2.53
C ARG A 212 40.54 -9.80 -2.26
N VAL A 213 40.59 -11.05 -2.72
CA VAL A 213 41.82 -11.83 -2.77
C VAL A 213 42.46 -11.66 -4.14
N ASN A 214 43.72 -11.23 -4.17
CA ASN A 214 44.48 -11.07 -5.41
C ASN A 214 45.09 -12.41 -5.90
N SER A 215 45.77 -12.40 -7.04
CA SER A 215 46.35 -13.62 -7.63
C SER A 215 47.48 -14.24 -6.82
N SER A 216 48.17 -13.47 -5.96
CA SER A 216 49.19 -13.95 -5.03
C SER A 216 48.63 -14.38 -3.66
N GLY A 217 47.31 -14.37 -3.49
CA GLY A 217 46.64 -14.71 -2.23
C GLY A 217 46.66 -13.59 -1.18
N GLY A 218 47.18 -12.40 -1.52
CA GLY A 218 47.10 -11.23 -0.64
C GLY A 218 45.71 -10.61 -0.67
N ILE A 219 45.34 -9.93 0.41
CA ILE A 219 44.08 -9.22 0.53
C ILE A 219 44.34 -7.74 0.25
N ASN A 220 43.44 -7.12 -0.52
CA ASN A 220 43.43 -5.67 -0.71
C ASN A 220 42.00 -5.17 -0.67
N TYR A 221 41.81 -3.91 -0.28
CA TYR A 221 40.50 -3.28 -0.31
C TYR A 221 40.37 -2.25 -1.42
N ILE A 222 39.13 -1.86 -1.66
CA ILE A 222 38.74 -0.66 -2.38
C ILE A 222 37.78 0.14 -1.52
N THR A 223 37.78 1.45 -1.70
CA THR A 223 36.77 2.32 -1.10
C THR A 223 35.50 2.23 -1.97
N VAL A 224 34.33 2.24 -1.35
CA VAL A 224 33.03 2.19 -2.04
C VAL A 224 32.21 3.42 -1.69
N PRO A 225 31.83 4.26 -2.67
CA PRO A 225 30.95 5.39 -2.42
C PRO A 225 29.51 4.91 -2.27
N ILE A 226 28.82 5.47 -1.27
CA ILE A 226 27.42 5.18 -0.97
C ILE A 226 26.64 6.48 -1.16
N SER A 227 25.74 6.51 -2.14
CA SER A 227 25.06 7.73 -2.58
C SER A 227 24.26 8.42 -1.47
N PRO A 228 24.27 9.76 -1.37
CA PRO A 228 23.29 10.52 -0.61
C PRO A 228 21.85 10.15 -1.00
N GLY A 229 20.93 10.23 -0.03
CA GLY A 229 19.50 10.00 -0.25
C GLY A 229 18.90 10.95 -1.29
N ALA A 230 19.29 12.23 -1.25
CA ALA A 230 18.79 13.24 -2.20
C ALA A 230 19.24 13.03 -3.65
N LEU A 231 20.23 12.17 -3.89
CA LEU A 231 20.65 11.79 -5.24
C LEU A 231 19.91 10.55 -5.75
N LEU A 232 19.20 9.82 -4.89
CA LEU A 232 18.34 8.73 -5.34
C LEU A 232 17.10 9.33 -5.99
N LYS A 233 16.94 9.10 -7.28
CA LYS A 233 15.72 9.44 -8.01
C LYS A 233 14.77 8.26 -7.95
N PHE A 234 13.62 8.46 -7.33
CA PHE A 234 12.53 7.48 -7.31
C PHE A 234 11.41 7.96 -8.24
N PRO A 235 10.83 7.08 -9.07
CA PRO A 235 9.61 7.43 -9.79
C PRO A 235 8.49 7.79 -8.80
N ASP A 236 7.61 8.69 -9.19
CA ASP A 236 6.33 8.96 -8.50
C ASP A 236 5.23 8.45 -9.43
N LEU A 237 4.89 7.18 -9.26
CA LEU A 237 3.78 6.58 -9.99
C LEU A 237 2.48 6.92 -9.27
N SER A 238 1.38 6.93 -9.99
CA SER A 238 0.07 7.08 -9.38
C SER A 238 -1.00 6.40 -10.20
N VAL A 239 -2.11 6.05 -9.54
CA VAL A 239 -3.28 5.46 -10.16
C VAL A 239 -4.53 6.22 -9.74
N LYS A 240 -5.49 6.33 -10.68
CA LYS A 240 -6.78 6.93 -10.45
C LYS A 240 -7.87 6.19 -11.21
N LEU A 241 -8.86 5.67 -10.50
CA LEU A 241 -10.11 5.20 -11.06
C LEU A 241 -10.94 6.40 -11.49
N GLN A 242 -11.56 6.32 -12.67
CA GLN A 242 -12.39 7.40 -13.18
C GLN A 242 -13.65 7.62 -12.31
N GLU A 243 -14.19 6.54 -11.76
CA GLU A 243 -15.33 6.53 -10.86
C GLU A 243 -14.83 6.29 -9.43
N ASP A 244 -15.23 7.14 -8.48
CA ASP A 244 -14.90 6.97 -7.06
C ASP A 244 -15.82 5.94 -6.37
N ARG A 245 -16.96 5.61 -6.98
CA ARG A 245 -17.93 4.61 -6.50
C ARG A 245 -18.89 4.16 -7.59
N PHE A 246 -19.47 2.98 -7.42
CA PHE A 246 -20.57 2.47 -8.22
C PHE A 246 -21.77 2.19 -7.31
N THR A 247 -22.77 3.07 -7.32
CA THR A 247 -23.97 2.90 -6.49
C THR A 247 -25.14 2.29 -7.25
N ASP A 248 -26.03 1.66 -6.49
CA ASP A 248 -27.32 1.17 -6.96
C ASP A 248 -27.22 0.23 -8.16
N LYS A 249 -26.22 -0.65 -8.13
CA LYS A 249 -25.97 -1.62 -9.19
C LYS A 249 -26.77 -2.89 -9.00
N LYS A 250 -27.15 -3.54 -10.10
CA LYS A 250 -27.87 -4.82 -10.06
C LYS A 250 -26.88 -5.97 -10.15
N ALA A 251 -27.07 -7.01 -9.35
CA ALA A 251 -26.30 -8.23 -9.47
C ALA A 251 -26.38 -8.79 -10.91
N GLY A 252 -25.23 -9.15 -11.48
CA GLY A 252 -25.09 -9.60 -12.87
C GLY A 252 -24.95 -8.48 -13.92
N GLU A 253 -25.11 -7.21 -13.54
CA GLU A 253 -24.85 -6.06 -14.42
C GLU A 253 -23.37 -6.03 -14.83
N LYS A 254 -23.09 -5.88 -16.13
CA LYS A 254 -21.73 -5.65 -16.62
C LYS A 254 -21.48 -4.15 -16.67
N ILE A 255 -20.43 -3.70 -15.97
CA ILE A 255 -20.03 -2.30 -15.92
C ILE A 255 -18.69 -2.16 -16.63
N THR A 256 -18.59 -1.17 -17.52
CA THR A 256 -17.33 -0.76 -18.15
C THR A 256 -16.97 0.64 -17.67
N SER A 257 -15.72 0.84 -17.28
CA SER A 257 -15.18 2.12 -16.85
C SER A 257 -13.70 2.24 -17.26
N THR A 258 -13.02 3.28 -16.79
CA THR A 258 -11.61 3.54 -17.08
C THR A 258 -10.79 3.76 -15.82
N VAL A 259 -9.51 3.45 -15.92
CA VAL A 259 -8.49 3.71 -14.91
C VAL A 259 -7.31 4.38 -15.60
N SER A 260 -6.73 5.37 -14.94
CA SER A 260 -5.55 6.08 -15.43
C SER A 260 -4.37 5.83 -14.51
N TYR A 261 -3.21 5.63 -15.11
CA TYR A 261 -1.93 5.44 -14.44
C TYR A 261 -0.97 6.51 -14.91
N THR A 262 -0.16 7.09 -14.03
CA THR A 262 0.71 8.22 -14.36
C THR A 262 2.09 8.02 -13.77
N LEU A 263 3.12 8.46 -14.49
CA LEU A 263 4.42 8.78 -13.93
C LEU A 263 4.53 10.30 -13.84
N ASP A 264 4.84 10.84 -12.67
CA ASP A 264 4.93 12.29 -12.47
C ASP A 264 5.98 12.93 -13.40
N ALA A 265 5.79 14.23 -13.67
CA ALA A 265 6.67 14.99 -14.55
C ALA A 265 8.01 15.37 -13.90
N ASP A 266 8.12 15.29 -12.57
CA ASP A 266 9.34 15.60 -11.83
C ASP A 266 10.41 14.50 -11.91
N TYR A 267 10.02 13.28 -12.31
CA TYR A 267 10.95 12.19 -12.58
C TYR A 267 11.61 12.41 -13.95
N SER A 268 12.92 12.16 -14.06
CA SER A 268 13.68 12.52 -15.29
C SER A 268 13.84 11.38 -16.29
N GLU A 269 13.46 10.16 -15.92
CA GLU A 269 13.77 8.94 -16.67
C GLU A 269 12.48 8.20 -17.05
N GLU A 270 12.57 7.29 -18.02
CA GLU A 270 11.44 6.38 -18.29
C GLU A 270 11.40 5.29 -17.21
N GLU A 271 10.21 4.91 -16.77
CA GLU A 271 10.03 3.86 -15.75
C GLU A 271 9.18 2.72 -16.31
N VAL A 272 9.54 1.48 -15.99
CA VAL A 272 8.72 0.31 -16.32
C VAL A 272 7.86 0.00 -15.11
N ALA A 273 6.54 0.12 -15.23
CA ALA A 273 5.61 -0.13 -14.12
C ALA A 273 4.78 -1.39 -14.34
N TRP A 274 4.47 -2.09 -13.25
CA TRP A 274 3.55 -3.21 -13.21
C TRP A 274 2.14 -2.73 -12.83
N LEU A 275 1.19 -2.88 -13.77
CA LEU A 275 -0.19 -2.44 -13.59
C LEU A 275 -1.06 -3.59 -13.09
N ARG A 276 -1.92 -3.31 -12.10
CA ARG A 276 -2.83 -4.29 -11.53
C ARG A 276 -4.21 -3.69 -11.31
N LEU A 277 -5.25 -4.45 -11.65
CA LEU A 277 -6.63 -4.11 -11.40
C LEU A 277 -7.38 -5.36 -10.95
N HIS A 278 -8.11 -5.27 -9.84
CA HIS A 278 -8.83 -6.40 -9.26
C HIS A 278 -10.26 -6.05 -8.88
N HIS A 279 -11.15 -7.03 -9.02
CA HIS A 279 -12.46 -7.05 -8.37
C HIS A 279 -12.30 -7.76 -7.03
N VAL A 280 -12.50 -7.06 -5.93
CA VAL A 280 -12.40 -7.61 -4.58
C VAL A 280 -13.77 -8.07 -4.12
N VAL A 281 -13.94 -9.39 -3.93
CA VAL A 281 -15.19 -10.01 -3.52
C VAL A 281 -14.96 -10.76 -2.22
N SER A 282 -15.59 -10.31 -1.12
CA SER A 282 -15.42 -10.90 0.21
C SER A 282 -13.94 -11.01 0.64
N GLY A 283 -13.13 -10.00 0.29
CA GLY A 283 -11.70 -9.93 0.62
C GLY A 283 -10.76 -10.69 -0.34
N GLN A 284 -11.30 -11.46 -1.28
CA GLN A 284 -10.51 -12.14 -2.31
C GLN A 284 -10.37 -11.27 -3.57
N GLU A 285 -9.16 -11.14 -4.09
CA GLU A 285 -8.85 -10.36 -5.29
C GLU A 285 -8.97 -11.22 -6.57
N TYR A 286 -9.75 -10.75 -7.54
CA TYR A 286 -9.90 -11.39 -8.86
C TYR A 286 -9.39 -10.43 -9.95
N PRO A 287 -8.41 -10.82 -10.77
CA PRO A 287 -7.82 -9.92 -11.75
C PRO A 287 -8.84 -9.49 -12.81
N ILE A 288 -8.83 -8.21 -13.16
CA ILE A 288 -9.60 -7.64 -14.27
C ILE A 288 -8.63 -7.31 -15.40
N ALA A 289 -8.98 -7.74 -16.61
CA ALA A 289 -8.19 -7.41 -17.80
C ALA A 289 -8.25 -5.90 -18.09
N LEU A 290 -7.08 -5.32 -18.30
CA LEU A 290 -6.91 -3.93 -18.77
C LEU A 290 -6.86 -3.94 -20.30
N VAL A 291 -7.71 -3.13 -20.93
CA VAL A 291 -7.69 -2.91 -22.38
C VAL A 291 -7.18 -1.49 -22.60
N SER A 292 -6.02 -1.33 -23.23
CA SER A 292 -5.46 0.01 -23.43
C SER A 292 -6.34 0.83 -24.37
N VAL A 293 -6.49 2.12 -24.06
CA VAL A 293 -7.20 3.05 -24.96
C VAL A 293 -6.31 3.40 -26.16
N ASP A 294 -4.99 3.47 -25.96
CA ASP A 294 -3.99 3.56 -27.02
C ASP A 294 -3.25 2.23 -27.14
N SER A 295 -3.27 1.61 -28.34
CA SER A 295 -2.60 0.34 -28.60
C SER A 295 -1.10 0.33 -28.27
N ALA A 296 -0.42 1.48 -28.36
CA ALA A 296 1.00 1.61 -28.01
C ALA A 296 1.28 1.38 -26.51
N ASP A 297 0.25 1.46 -25.69
CA ASP A 297 0.31 1.33 -24.23
C ASP A 297 -0.10 -0.06 -23.72
N THR A 298 -0.27 -1.04 -24.62
CA THR A 298 -0.67 -2.39 -24.23
C THR A 298 0.33 -3.01 -23.26
N PRO A 299 -0.09 -3.50 -22.07
CA PRO A 299 0.80 -4.19 -21.15
C PRO A 299 1.36 -5.46 -21.80
N ASN A 300 2.63 -5.76 -21.53
CA ASN A 300 3.20 -7.02 -21.98
C ASN A 300 2.62 -8.22 -21.20
N GLU A 301 3.06 -9.44 -21.52
CA GLU A 301 2.56 -10.68 -20.88
C GLU A 301 2.73 -10.72 -19.35
N LYS A 302 3.63 -9.90 -18.79
CA LYS A 302 3.86 -9.76 -17.34
C LYS A 302 3.02 -8.63 -16.72
N GLY A 303 2.22 -7.92 -17.51
CA GLY A 303 1.47 -6.73 -17.10
C GLY A 303 2.33 -5.47 -16.94
N HIS A 304 3.52 -5.44 -17.55
CA HIS A 304 4.42 -4.29 -17.45
C HIS A 304 4.21 -3.30 -18.60
N VAL A 305 4.38 -2.00 -18.32
CA VAL A 305 4.25 -0.89 -19.27
C VAL A 305 5.34 0.15 -19.02
N VAL A 306 5.92 0.70 -20.09
CA VAL A 306 6.90 1.79 -20.01
C VAL A 306 6.19 3.15 -19.94
N PHE A 307 6.50 3.97 -18.95
CA PHE A 307 6.02 5.34 -18.78
C PHE A 307 7.15 6.32 -19.05
N LYS A 308 6.82 7.42 -19.73
CA LYS A 308 7.71 8.59 -19.82
C LYS A 308 7.30 9.62 -18.76
N PRO A 309 8.22 10.48 -18.29
CA PRO A 309 7.89 11.55 -17.36
C PRO A 309 6.67 12.37 -17.77
N GLY A 310 5.75 12.59 -16.82
CA GLY A 310 4.52 13.35 -17.01
C GLY A 310 3.48 12.69 -17.93
N LYS A 311 3.66 11.41 -18.29
CA LYS A 311 2.69 10.69 -19.12
C LYS A 311 1.69 9.94 -18.26
N THR A 312 0.42 10.15 -18.62
CA THR A 312 -0.72 9.36 -18.14
C THR A 312 -1.14 8.40 -19.24
N LYS A 313 -1.40 7.15 -18.86
CA LYS A 313 -1.94 6.10 -19.72
C LYS A 313 -3.30 5.65 -19.19
N THR A 314 -4.27 5.49 -20.08
CA THR A 314 -5.65 5.13 -19.70
C THR A 314 -6.03 3.78 -20.27
N TYR A 315 -6.72 3.00 -19.44
CA TYR A 315 -7.19 1.66 -19.77
C TYR A 315 -8.67 1.55 -19.49
N GLN A 316 -9.39 0.89 -20.39
CA GLN A 316 -10.74 0.42 -20.15
C GLN A 316 -10.71 -0.92 -19.41
N TYR A 317 -11.72 -1.12 -18.57
CA TYR A 317 -11.94 -2.38 -17.89
C TYR A 317 -13.42 -2.67 -17.77
N THR A 318 -13.77 -3.95 -17.73
CA THR A 318 -15.15 -4.41 -17.54
C THR A 318 -15.21 -5.43 -16.43
N PHE A 319 -16.18 -5.31 -15.53
CA PHE A 319 -16.45 -6.29 -14.48
C PHE A 319 -17.95 -6.60 -14.38
N THR A 320 -18.30 -7.70 -13.71
CA THR A 320 -19.69 -8.10 -13.47
C THR A 320 -20.02 -7.88 -12.00
N VAL A 321 -21.05 -7.10 -11.71
CA VAL A 321 -21.51 -6.78 -10.35
C VAL A 321 -21.95 -8.07 -9.66
N GLN A 322 -21.47 -8.27 -8.43
CA GLN A 322 -21.79 -9.45 -7.63
C GLN A 322 -23.15 -9.32 -6.92
N ASP A 323 -23.59 -10.37 -6.25
CA ASP A 323 -24.81 -10.41 -5.41
C ASP A 323 -24.64 -9.74 -4.03
N ARG A 324 -23.54 -8.99 -3.86
CA ARG A 324 -23.12 -8.36 -2.61
C ARG A 324 -22.28 -7.12 -2.90
N ASN A 325 -22.05 -6.30 -1.87
CA ASN A 325 -21.13 -5.17 -1.97
C ASN A 325 -19.70 -5.68 -2.21
N THR A 326 -18.99 -5.02 -3.11
CA THR A 326 -17.63 -5.37 -3.53
C THR A 326 -16.79 -4.10 -3.73
N THR A 327 -15.52 -4.24 -4.11
CA THR A 327 -14.63 -3.10 -4.38
C THR A 327 -13.85 -3.33 -5.67
N ILE A 328 -13.67 -2.30 -6.48
CA ILE A 328 -12.67 -2.28 -7.56
C ILE A 328 -11.39 -1.69 -7.00
N LEU A 329 -10.27 -2.39 -7.15
CA LEU A 329 -8.99 -2.03 -6.57
C LEU A 329 -7.93 -1.94 -7.67
N ALA A 330 -7.40 -0.75 -7.87
CA ALA A 330 -6.32 -0.49 -8.81
C ALA A 330 -4.99 -0.28 -8.06
N ARG A 331 -3.90 -0.81 -8.61
CA ARG A 331 -2.54 -0.63 -8.08
C ARG A 331 -1.54 -0.43 -9.21
N ILE A 332 -0.47 0.31 -8.91
CA ILE A 332 0.71 0.47 -9.76
C ILE A 332 1.97 0.40 -8.90
N ASN A 333 3.01 -0.23 -9.44
CA ASN A 333 4.31 -0.34 -8.80
C ASN A 333 5.40 -0.28 -9.86
N PRO A 334 6.63 0.14 -9.52
CA PRO A 334 7.79 -0.15 -10.36
C PRO A 334 7.88 -1.66 -10.64
N ALA A 335 8.20 -2.02 -11.88
CA ALA A 335 8.30 -3.42 -12.30
C ALA A 335 9.57 -4.08 -11.72
N ASP A 336 10.62 -3.28 -11.49
CA ASP A 336 11.77 -3.69 -10.71
C ASP A 336 11.40 -3.59 -9.21
N PRO A 337 11.35 -4.70 -8.45
CA PRO A 337 11.01 -4.68 -7.03
C PRO A 337 12.02 -3.90 -6.17
N TYR A 338 13.20 -3.61 -6.71
CA TYR A 338 14.23 -2.81 -6.07
C TYR A 338 14.14 -1.32 -6.42
N VAL A 339 13.25 -0.91 -7.32
CA VAL A 339 12.93 0.51 -7.49
C VAL A 339 11.87 0.89 -6.44
N GLN A 340 12.16 1.94 -5.68
CA GLN A 340 11.18 2.48 -4.73
C GLN A 340 10.35 3.54 -5.44
N ASP A 341 9.11 3.69 -5.03
CA ASP A 341 8.29 4.82 -5.42
C ASP A 341 8.46 5.97 -4.40
N LYS A 342 8.50 7.20 -4.90
CA LYS A 342 8.57 8.42 -4.09
C LYS A 342 7.36 8.55 -3.16
N LYS A 343 6.18 8.10 -3.60
CA LYS A 343 4.91 8.27 -2.91
C LYS A 343 4.08 6.98 -3.00
N TRP A 344 4.11 6.15 -1.96
CA TRP A 344 3.37 4.87 -2.01
C TRP A 344 1.84 4.99 -1.82
N ASP A 345 1.33 6.10 -1.27
CA ASP A 345 -0.09 6.27 -0.96
C ASP A 345 -0.97 6.58 -2.18
N ASN A 346 -0.41 7.12 -3.26
CA ASN A 346 -1.13 7.34 -4.54
C ASN A 346 -0.99 6.17 -5.53
N ASN A 347 -0.24 5.11 -5.15
CA ASN A 347 -0.08 3.88 -5.94
C ASN A 347 -1.24 2.90 -5.81
N ARG A 348 -2.32 3.31 -5.12
CA ARG A 348 -3.50 2.53 -4.88
C ARG A 348 -4.75 3.41 -4.92
N ASP A 349 -5.77 2.94 -5.63
CA ASP A 349 -7.09 3.58 -5.63
C ASP A 349 -8.20 2.52 -5.56
N GLU A 350 -9.32 2.89 -4.95
CA GLU A 350 -10.44 2.00 -4.67
C GLU A 350 -11.78 2.65 -4.99
N ALA A 351 -12.67 1.88 -5.63
CA ALA A 351 -14.04 2.29 -5.86
C ALA A 351 -15.00 1.21 -5.31
N PRO A 352 -15.77 1.49 -4.24
CA PRO A 352 -16.77 0.56 -3.74
C PRO A 352 -17.91 0.39 -4.76
N VAL A 353 -18.41 -0.82 -4.85
CA VAL A 353 -19.57 -1.20 -5.64
C VAL A 353 -20.68 -1.60 -4.67
N THR A 354 -21.71 -0.76 -4.56
CA THR A 354 -22.89 -1.06 -3.75
C THR A 354 -24.02 -1.58 -4.62
N ILE A 355 -24.62 -2.68 -4.19
CA ILE A 355 -25.79 -3.24 -4.86
C ILE A 355 -27.07 -2.62 -4.31
N VAL A 356 -28.08 -2.44 -5.16
CA VAL A 356 -29.43 -2.17 -4.66
C VAL A 356 -29.87 -3.40 -3.87
N SER A 357 -30.18 -3.22 -2.58
CA SER A 357 -30.89 -4.24 -1.80
C SER A 357 -32.15 -4.62 -2.58
N ALA A 358 -32.26 -5.88 -3.01
CA ALA A 358 -33.39 -6.31 -3.80
C ALA A 358 -34.65 -6.33 -2.93
N CYS A 359 -35.37 -5.22 -2.85
CA CYS A 359 -36.61 -5.08 -2.12
C CYS A 359 -37.81 -5.47 -2.98
N THR A 360 -38.90 -5.97 -2.39
CA THR A 360 -40.15 -6.30 -3.11
C THR A 360 -41.36 -5.80 -2.34
N ASP A 361 -42.34 -5.25 -3.03
CA ASP A 361 -43.60 -4.77 -2.42
C ASP A 361 -44.54 -5.96 -2.17
N ILE A 362 -44.89 -6.18 -0.90
CA ILE A 362 -45.88 -7.15 -0.45
C ILE A 362 -47.09 -6.40 0.12
N SER A 363 -48.27 -6.60 -0.46
CA SER A 363 -49.50 -5.96 0.02
C SER A 363 -50.55 -6.95 0.49
N VAL A 364 -51.30 -6.57 1.53
CA VAL A 364 -52.54 -7.24 1.94
C VAL A 364 -53.71 -6.42 1.38
N THR A 365 -54.35 -6.91 0.32
CA THR A 365 -55.33 -6.10 -0.43
C THR A 365 -56.77 -6.27 0.02
N GLY A 366 -57.04 -7.24 0.90
CA GLY A 366 -58.39 -7.43 1.44
C GLY A 366 -58.49 -8.57 2.43
N ILE A 367 -59.30 -8.37 3.46
CA ILE A 367 -59.76 -9.41 4.38
C ILE A 367 -61.27 -9.54 4.26
N LYS A 368 -61.81 -10.74 4.08
CA LYS A 368 -63.26 -10.98 3.95
C LYS A 368 -63.68 -12.25 4.67
N SER A 369 -64.94 -12.27 5.07
CA SER A 369 -65.67 -13.49 5.46
C SER A 369 -66.15 -14.19 4.18
N LEU A 370 -66.20 -15.53 4.16
CA LEU A 370 -66.80 -16.27 3.06
C LEU A 370 -68.32 -16.13 3.05
N ASN A 371 -68.93 -16.06 4.23
CA ASN A 371 -70.34 -15.74 4.35
C ASN A 371 -70.56 -14.23 4.35
N SER A 372 -71.64 -13.77 3.71
CA SER A 372 -72.06 -12.37 3.71
C SER A 372 -72.49 -11.87 5.09
N THR A 373 -72.88 -12.80 5.98
CA THR A 373 -73.28 -12.52 7.36
C THR A 373 -72.53 -13.47 8.29
N VAL A 374 -71.80 -12.91 9.26
CA VAL A 374 -71.14 -13.69 10.31
C VAL A 374 -72.11 -13.90 11.46
N VAL A 375 -72.32 -15.15 11.87
CA VAL A 375 -73.26 -15.51 12.95
C VAL A 375 -72.48 -15.91 14.20
N GLY A 376 -72.85 -15.34 15.34
CA GLY A 376 -72.18 -15.58 16.61
C GLY A 376 -72.25 -17.06 17.03
N GLY A 377 -71.13 -17.58 17.54
CA GLY A 377 -71.02 -18.95 18.06
C GLY A 377 -70.93 -20.03 16.98
N ARG A 378 -70.76 -19.67 15.70
CA ARG A 378 -70.51 -20.62 14.60
C ARG A 378 -69.10 -20.45 14.04
N PRO A 379 -68.45 -21.54 13.59
CA PRO A 379 -67.20 -21.44 12.84
C PRO A 379 -67.42 -20.67 11.55
N GLU A 380 -66.70 -19.57 11.37
CA GLU A 380 -66.69 -18.76 10.15
C GLU A 380 -65.34 -18.89 9.45
N LYS A 381 -65.34 -18.96 8.12
CA LYS A 381 -64.12 -19.02 7.33
C LYS A 381 -63.79 -17.64 6.78
N PHE A 382 -62.65 -17.11 7.20
CA PHE A 382 -62.12 -15.84 6.73
C PHE A 382 -61.02 -16.08 5.70
N THR A 383 -60.84 -15.11 4.81
CA THR A 383 -59.80 -15.13 3.79
C THR A 383 -59.13 -13.77 3.68
N ALA A 384 -57.80 -13.75 3.60
CA ALA A 384 -57.01 -12.59 3.24
C ALA A 384 -56.38 -12.78 1.85
N THR A 385 -56.32 -11.70 1.08
CA THR A 385 -55.65 -11.63 -0.22
C THR A 385 -54.29 -10.97 -0.07
N ILE A 386 -53.23 -11.68 -0.44
CA ILE A 386 -51.84 -11.21 -0.37
C ILE A 386 -51.31 -11.14 -1.79
N LYS A 387 -50.70 -10.02 -2.16
CA LYS A 387 -50.15 -9.78 -3.49
C LYS A 387 -48.68 -9.40 -3.36
N ARG A 388 -47.85 -10.01 -4.21
CA ARG A 388 -46.49 -9.53 -4.47
C ARG A 388 -46.50 -8.68 -5.74
N ALA A 389 -45.87 -7.51 -5.71
CA ALA A 389 -45.72 -6.66 -6.90
C ALA A 389 -44.78 -7.30 -7.94
N ASN A 390 -44.57 -6.61 -9.06
CA ASN A 390 -43.67 -7.06 -10.14
C ASN A 390 -42.21 -6.60 -9.94
N ASP A 391 -41.90 -5.99 -8.80
CA ASP A 391 -40.58 -5.50 -8.44
C ASP A 391 -39.72 -6.56 -7.71
N GLY A 392 -38.51 -6.16 -7.31
CA GLY A 392 -37.60 -7.00 -6.53
C GLY A 392 -36.96 -8.18 -7.26
N PRO A 393 -36.50 -9.21 -6.51
CA PRO A 393 -35.77 -10.36 -7.05
C PRO A 393 -36.54 -11.11 -8.14
N SER A 394 -35.85 -11.62 -9.16
CA SER A 394 -36.47 -12.40 -10.26
C SER A 394 -37.06 -13.73 -9.80
N GLY A 395 -36.49 -14.35 -8.76
CA GLY A 395 -36.98 -15.59 -8.17
C GLY A 395 -38.25 -15.43 -7.34
N ASN A 396 -38.75 -16.55 -6.85
CA ASN A 396 -39.81 -16.56 -5.85
C ASN A 396 -39.30 -15.97 -4.54
N VAL A 397 -40.14 -15.18 -3.87
CA VAL A 397 -39.87 -14.63 -2.54
C VAL A 397 -40.74 -15.36 -1.53
N ALA A 398 -40.14 -15.84 -0.45
CA ALA A 398 -40.88 -16.39 0.68
C ALA A 398 -41.60 -15.24 1.41
N VAL A 399 -42.91 -15.33 1.59
CA VAL A 399 -43.76 -14.33 2.24
C VAL A 399 -44.43 -14.96 3.45
N LYS A 400 -44.08 -14.52 4.65
CA LYS A 400 -44.69 -14.96 5.90
C LYS A 400 -45.94 -14.14 6.17
N VAL A 401 -47.09 -14.80 6.14
CA VAL A 401 -48.39 -14.23 6.48
C VAL A 401 -48.73 -14.60 7.92
N THR A 402 -48.98 -13.59 8.74
CA THR A 402 -49.39 -13.72 10.14
C THR A 402 -50.77 -13.10 10.31
N VAL A 403 -51.70 -13.85 10.89
CA VAL A 403 -53.04 -13.40 11.27
C VAL A 403 -53.15 -13.40 12.78
N THR A 404 -53.49 -12.25 13.34
CA THR A 404 -53.82 -12.10 14.76
C THR A 404 -55.25 -11.64 14.94
N GLY A 405 -55.96 -12.21 15.93
CA GLY A 405 -57.30 -11.79 16.32
C GLY A 405 -57.31 -11.17 17.70
N SER A 406 -58.22 -10.22 17.95
CA SER A 406 -58.42 -9.62 19.28
C SER A 406 -58.87 -10.62 20.35
N ASN A 407 -59.29 -11.84 19.97
CA ASN A 407 -59.56 -12.97 20.84
C ASN A 407 -58.32 -13.81 21.19
N GLY A 408 -57.11 -13.37 20.79
CA GLY A 408 -55.88 -14.12 20.99
C GLY A 408 -55.57 -15.15 19.90
N LEU A 409 -56.38 -15.24 18.83
CA LEU A 409 -56.07 -16.06 17.66
C LEU A 409 -54.70 -15.64 17.11
N LYS A 410 -53.84 -16.62 16.84
CA LYS A 410 -52.60 -16.42 16.07
C LYS A 410 -52.43 -17.57 15.08
N LYS A 411 -52.33 -17.24 13.79
CA LYS A 411 -52.12 -18.20 12.69
C LYS A 411 -51.04 -17.68 11.76
N GLU A 412 -50.16 -18.55 11.29
CA GLU A 412 -49.05 -18.18 10.42
C GLU A 412 -48.95 -19.15 9.23
N LYS A 413 -48.54 -18.65 8.07
CA LYS A 413 -48.20 -19.46 6.90
C LYS A 413 -47.22 -18.73 6.00
N THR A 414 -46.22 -19.45 5.49
CA THR A 414 -45.28 -18.91 4.49
C THR A 414 -45.66 -19.37 3.09
N TYR A 415 -45.65 -18.45 2.13
CA TYR A 415 -45.89 -18.70 0.72
C TYR A 415 -44.61 -18.44 -0.09
N SER A 416 -44.32 -19.27 -1.08
CA SER A 416 -43.31 -18.96 -2.09
C SER A 416 -44.00 -18.23 -3.24
N MET A 417 -43.82 -16.91 -3.36
CA MET A 417 -44.55 -16.05 -4.29
C MET A 417 -43.69 -15.58 -5.47
N ALA A 418 -44.12 -15.88 -6.69
CA ALA A 418 -43.58 -15.30 -7.93
C ALA A 418 -43.96 -13.82 -8.07
N LYS A 419 -43.27 -13.08 -8.95
CA LYS A 419 -43.61 -11.68 -9.27
C LYS A 419 -45.05 -11.56 -9.76
N GLY A 420 -45.77 -10.57 -9.24
CA GLY A 420 -47.17 -10.33 -9.57
C GLY A 420 -48.15 -11.35 -9.01
N GLN A 421 -47.68 -12.40 -8.33
CA GLN A 421 -48.54 -13.46 -7.83
C GLN A 421 -49.48 -12.94 -6.74
N THR A 422 -50.71 -13.43 -6.76
CA THR A 422 -51.68 -13.23 -5.69
C THR A 422 -52.01 -14.58 -5.06
N VAL A 423 -52.01 -14.63 -3.72
CA VAL A 423 -52.40 -15.82 -2.95
C VAL A 423 -53.51 -15.49 -1.97
N GLN A 424 -54.28 -16.50 -1.60
CA GLN A 424 -55.31 -16.42 -0.57
C GLN A 424 -54.83 -17.19 0.67
N TYR A 425 -54.92 -16.58 1.85
CA TYR A 425 -54.76 -17.27 3.13
C TYR A 425 -56.11 -17.38 3.82
N SER A 426 -56.55 -18.60 4.10
CA SER A 426 -57.81 -18.86 4.78
C SER A 426 -57.59 -19.38 6.20
N TRP A 427 -58.42 -18.95 7.13
CA TRP A 427 -58.50 -19.49 8.48
C TRP A 427 -59.96 -19.63 8.91
N VAL A 428 -60.20 -20.46 9.91
CA VAL A 428 -61.50 -20.63 10.54
C VAL A 428 -61.41 -20.15 11.98
N ASP A 429 -62.40 -19.39 12.42
CA ASP A 429 -62.52 -18.94 13.80
C ASP A 429 -63.99 -18.94 14.25
N THR A 430 -64.25 -19.13 15.54
CA THR A 430 -65.58 -19.09 16.12
C THR A 430 -65.72 -17.82 16.94
N ILE A 431 -66.56 -16.88 16.49
CA ILE A 431 -66.64 -15.55 17.09
C ILE A 431 -67.95 -15.39 17.85
N SER A 432 -67.89 -14.94 19.10
CA SER A 432 -69.07 -14.68 19.95
C SER A 432 -69.32 -13.19 20.18
N ASN A 433 -68.29 -12.37 20.02
CA ASN A 433 -68.31 -10.92 20.21
C ASN A 433 -67.68 -10.23 18.98
N THR A 434 -67.72 -8.90 18.94
CA THR A 434 -66.95 -8.12 17.97
C THR A 434 -65.49 -8.54 18.00
N ILE A 435 -64.96 -8.93 16.86
CA ILE A 435 -63.56 -9.31 16.69
C ILE A 435 -62.90 -8.40 15.67
N THR A 436 -61.61 -8.16 15.87
CA THR A 436 -60.77 -7.50 14.87
C THR A 436 -59.62 -8.41 14.51
N TYR A 437 -59.46 -8.70 13.22
CA TYR A 437 -58.28 -9.38 12.71
C TYR A 437 -57.29 -8.38 12.12
N THR A 438 -56.01 -8.59 12.43
CA THR A 438 -54.89 -7.94 11.76
C THR A 438 -54.15 -9.01 10.97
N VAL A 439 -53.95 -8.76 9.68
CA VAL A 439 -53.18 -9.61 8.78
C VAL A 439 -51.94 -8.84 8.37
N GLN A 440 -50.77 -9.43 8.59
CA GLN A 440 -49.48 -8.89 8.17
C GLN A 440 -48.78 -9.89 7.26
N ALA A 441 -48.24 -9.44 6.14
CA ALA A 441 -47.51 -10.26 5.19
C ALA A 441 -46.12 -9.65 4.94
N LEU A 442 -45.06 -10.31 5.38
CA LEU A 442 -43.69 -9.81 5.25
C LEU A 442 -42.85 -10.73 4.36
N PRO A 443 -42.04 -10.20 3.44
CA PRO A 443 -41.04 -11.01 2.77
C PRO A 443 -39.99 -11.53 3.76
N VAL A 444 -39.43 -12.71 3.47
CA VAL A 444 -38.40 -13.36 4.27
C VAL A 444 -37.10 -13.33 3.48
N GLY A 445 -36.06 -12.72 4.06
CA GLY A 445 -34.72 -12.63 3.45
C GLY A 445 -34.56 -11.51 2.42
N VAL A 446 -35.61 -10.72 2.16
CA VAL A 446 -35.56 -9.49 1.35
C VAL A 446 -36.38 -8.40 2.02
N GLU A 447 -36.03 -7.15 1.77
CA GLU A 447 -36.71 -5.98 2.33
C GLU A 447 -38.04 -5.71 1.61
N ASP A 448 -39.02 -5.16 2.34
CA ASP A 448 -40.27 -4.68 1.77
C ASP A 448 -40.16 -3.18 1.47
N CYS A 449 -40.22 -2.81 0.19
CA CYS A 449 -40.06 -1.42 -0.23
C CYS A 449 -41.29 -0.54 -0.03
N ALA A 450 -42.45 -1.12 0.28
CA ALA A 450 -43.71 -0.39 0.41
C ALA A 450 -44.30 -0.55 1.82
N LEU A 451 -43.51 -0.21 2.84
CA LEU A 451 -43.94 -0.30 4.23
C LEU A 451 -45.31 0.38 4.44
N GLY A 452 -46.24 -0.37 5.03
CA GLY A 452 -47.58 0.11 5.38
C GLY A 452 -48.73 -0.49 4.56
N ASN A 453 -48.49 -1.01 3.35
CA ASN A 453 -49.52 -1.75 2.60
C ASN A 453 -49.49 -3.26 2.90
N ASN A 454 -48.46 -3.72 3.61
CA ASN A 454 -48.18 -5.09 3.99
C ASN A 454 -48.94 -5.58 5.22
N ALA A 455 -49.76 -4.70 5.81
CA ALA A 455 -50.67 -5.02 6.89
C ALA A 455 -52.06 -4.46 6.63
N MET A 456 -53.09 -5.20 7.04
CA MET A 456 -54.48 -4.75 7.01
C MET A 456 -55.19 -5.20 8.27
N GLN A 457 -56.10 -4.35 8.77
CA GLN A 457 -56.96 -4.66 9.90
C GLN A 457 -58.43 -4.56 9.49
N ARG A 458 -59.26 -5.47 9.97
CA ARG A 458 -60.71 -5.42 9.74
C ARG A 458 -61.48 -5.97 10.93
N GLY A 459 -62.62 -5.34 11.24
CA GLY A 459 -63.52 -5.75 12.31
C GLY A 459 -64.75 -6.48 11.79
N TRP A 460 -65.29 -7.40 12.59
CA TRP A 460 -66.57 -8.07 12.38
C TRP A 460 -67.37 -8.08 13.66
N THR A 461 -68.61 -7.61 13.58
CA THR A 461 -69.61 -7.77 14.65
C THR A 461 -70.54 -8.90 14.23
N PRO A 462 -70.48 -10.08 14.89
CA PRO A 462 -71.37 -11.18 14.56
C PRO A 462 -72.82 -10.80 14.84
N ARG A 463 -73.75 -11.25 14.00
CA ARG A 463 -75.18 -11.21 14.33
C ARG A 463 -75.47 -12.23 15.43
N THR A 464 -76.35 -11.86 16.35
CA THR A 464 -76.90 -12.79 17.33
C THR A 464 -77.49 -13.98 16.59
N ALA A 465 -77.06 -15.19 16.96
CA ALA A 465 -77.70 -16.40 16.47
C ALA A 465 -79.19 -16.32 16.84
N LEU A 466 -80.07 -16.46 15.85
CA LEU A 466 -81.50 -16.59 16.12
C LEU A 466 -81.68 -17.78 17.05
N LYS A 467 -82.19 -17.52 18.26
CA LYS A 467 -82.61 -18.59 19.15
C LYS A 467 -83.84 -19.23 18.51
N PRO A 468 -83.89 -20.57 18.40
CA PRO A 468 -85.15 -21.24 18.10
C PRO A 468 -86.22 -20.75 19.08
N PRO A 469 -87.48 -20.59 18.65
CA PRO A 469 -88.57 -20.28 19.57
C PRO A 469 -88.66 -21.36 20.63
N SER A 470 -88.99 -20.96 21.85
CA SER A 470 -89.18 -21.88 22.97
C SER A 470 -90.54 -22.57 22.95
N THR A 471 -91.39 -22.33 21.95
CA THR A 471 -92.76 -22.84 21.86
C THR A 471 -92.94 -23.74 20.63
N THR A 472 -93.64 -24.86 20.81
CA THR A 472 -93.83 -25.93 19.82
C THR A 472 -94.75 -25.59 18.64
N ASN A 473 -95.25 -24.34 18.56
CA ASN A 473 -96.27 -23.95 17.59
C ASN A 473 -95.74 -23.15 16.39
N GLU A 474 -94.42 -22.98 16.27
CA GLU A 474 -93.81 -22.27 15.14
C GLU A 474 -93.01 -23.23 14.24
N ILE A 475 -93.36 -23.27 12.95
CA ILE A 475 -92.61 -24.02 11.93
C ILE A 475 -91.39 -23.19 11.53
N TRP A 476 -90.20 -23.64 11.91
CA TRP A 476 -88.95 -23.04 11.45
C TRP A 476 -88.39 -23.79 10.25
N ILE A 477 -88.31 -23.10 9.12
CA ILE A 477 -87.60 -23.57 7.94
C ILE A 477 -86.20 -22.96 7.97
N SER A 478 -85.19 -23.77 8.27
CA SER A 478 -83.78 -23.39 8.13
C SER A 478 -83.42 -23.38 6.65
N ILE A 479 -83.53 -22.23 6.00
CA ILE A 479 -83.12 -22.06 4.60
C ILE A 479 -81.63 -21.73 4.57
N ASN A 480 -80.80 -22.70 4.95
CA ASN A 480 -79.37 -22.71 4.60
C ASN A 480 -78.92 -24.16 4.67
N GLY A 481 -78.82 -24.78 3.49
CA GLY A 481 -78.26 -26.11 3.32
C GLY A 481 -76.76 -26.11 3.59
N ALA A 482 -76.37 -26.27 4.84
CA ALA A 482 -75.07 -26.78 5.23
C ALA A 482 -75.33 -27.83 6.33
N LYS A 483 -75.23 -29.11 5.94
CA LYS A 483 -75.11 -30.22 6.88
C LYS A 483 -73.75 -30.18 7.56
#